data_AF-A0A1I7TM94-F1
#
_entry.id   AF-A0A1I7TM94-F1
#
_cell.length_a   1.000
_cell.length_b   1.000
_cell.length_c   1.000
_cell.angle_alpha   90.00
_cell.angle_beta   90.00
_cell.angle_gamma   90.00
#
_symmetry.space_group_name_H-M   'P 1'
#
loop_
_entity.id
_entity.type
_entity.pdbx_description
1 polymer ?
#
loop_
_entity_poly.entity_id
_entity_poly.type
_entity_poly.pdbx_seq_one_letter_code
_entity_poly.pdbx_strand_id
1 'polypeptide(L)'
;MTSLNKNQFRAIAYYEFLRGQSAAKTADSINEAFKEEVLSHSTVVRLFQRFKSGDISFENHPSSGRPPIQNDDALIDAVEKNPSATTRELAMKLGVSQSTITRQLHSLGYRKVMSSWIPPGSNSSSHLASRVSVCQSLLSRPNRKDLISQIVTGSEFSIFYVNHIGQKKWNSREEPPTKQSKQECSCGKEYSRENQITWMGCSSISFSFS
;
A
#
# COMPACT_ATOMS: atom_id res chain seq x y z
N MET A 1 11.40 29.93 25.96
CA MET A 1 12.78 29.92 25.43
C MET A 1 12.72 29.34 24.03
N THR A 2 13.18 30.07 23.03
CA THR A 2 13.17 29.66 21.61
C THR A 2 14.31 28.68 21.36
N SER A 3 14.01 27.38 21.20
CA SER A 3 15.02 26.39 20.82
C SER A 3 15.47 26.64 19.38
N LEU A 4 16.74 26.93 19.16
CA LEU A 4 17.28 27.10 17.81
C LEU A 4 17.42 25.75 17.08
N ASN A 5 17.23 25.77 15.77
CA ASN A 5 17.44 24.62 14.90
C ASN A 5 18.93 24.45 14.56
N LYS A 6 19.36 23.23 14.21
CA LYS A 6 20.76 22.88 13.86
C LYS A 6 21.36 23.80 12.79
N ASN A 7 20.57 24.26 11.82
CA ASN A 7 21.05 25.17 10.77
C ASN A 7 21.40 26.57 11.32
N GLN A 8 20.67 27.05 12.33
CA GLN A 8 20.94 28.35 12.95
C GLN A 8 22.26 28.31 13.75
N PHE A 9 22.52 27.21 14.45
CA PHE A 9 23.82 26.99 15.11
C PHE A 9 25.00 26.96 14.14
N ARG A 10 24.80 26.38 12.95
CA ARG A 10 25.82 26.38 11.90
C ARG A 10 26.08 27.77 11.33
N ALA A 11 25.04 28.58 11.17
CA ALA A 11 25.18 29.97 10.73
C ALA A 11 25.94 30.81 11.76
N ILE A 12 25.64 30.65 13.05
CA ILE A 12 26.37 31.32 14.14
C ILE A 12 27.84 30.87 14.19
N ALA A 13 28.10 29.56 14.08
CA ALA A 13 29.45 29.03 14.03
C ALA A 13 30.24 29.54 12.81
N TYR A 14 29.59 29.72 11.66
CA TYR A 14 30.20 30.30 10.47
C TYR A 14 30.53 31.78 10.64
N TYR A 15 29.63 32.55 11.28
CA TYR A 15 29.90 33.94 11.63
C TYR A 15 31.14 34.08 12.53
N GLU A 16 31.26 33.27 13.59
CA GLU A 16 32.44 33.30 14.47
C GLU A 16 33.72 32.80 13.78
N PHE A 17 33.59 31.86 12.85
CA PHE A 17 34.69 31.46 11.97
C PHE A 17 35.20 32.62 11.11
N LEU A 18 34.30 33.42 10.50
CA LEU A 18 34.66 34.61 9.72
C LEU A 18 35.31 35.71 10.59
N ARG A 19 34.96 35.78 11.88
CA ARG A 19 35.62 36.66 12.87
C ARG A 19 37.01 36.19 13.29
N GLY A 20 37.47 35.04 12.79
CA GLY A 20 38.77 34.48 13.13
C GLY A 20 38.87 33.92 14.55
N GLN A 21 37.74 33.59 15.19
CA GLN A 21 37.76 32.92 16.50
C GLN A 21 38.24 31.47 16.37
N SER A 22 38.66 30.87 17.48
CA SER A 22 38.96 29.43 17.52
C SER A 22 37.68 28.61 17.71
N ALA A 23 37.69 27.36 17.25
CA ALA A 23 36.55 26.45 17.41
C ALA A 23 36.19 26.23 18.89
N ALA A 24 37.19 26.16 19.77
CA ALA A 24 37.00 26.01 21.21
C ALA A 24 36.23 27.18 21.81
N LYS A 25 36.74 28.40 21.58
CA LYS A 25 36.12 29.62 22.06
C LYS A 25 34.73 29.84 21.48
N THR A 26 34.50 29.38 20.25
CA THR A 26 33.18 29.43 19.60
C THR A 26 32.19 28.48 20.29
N ALA A 27 32.60 27.25 20.62
CA ALA A 27 31.75 26.31 21.35
C ALA A 27 31.38 26.84 22.74
N ASP A 28 32.36 27.36 23.48
CA ASP A 28 32.16 27.92 24.82
C ASP A 28 31.24 29.13 24.77
N SER A 29 31.47 30.07 23.84
CA SER A 29 30.64 31.28 23.65
C SER A 29 29.19 30.94 23.31
N ILE A 30 28.97 29.95 22.43
CA ILE A 30 27.61 29.51 22.07
C ILE A 30 26.94 28.86 23.29
N ASN A 31 27.60 27.94 23.98
CA ASN A 31 27.01 27.25 25.13
C ASN A 31 26.77 28.22 26.31
N GLU A 32 27.62 29.24 26.49
CA GLU A 32 27.42 30.31 27.49
C GLU A 32 26.20 31.18 27.15
N ALA A 33 26.06 31.60 25.89
CA ALA A 33 24.94 32.42 25.45
C ALA A 33 23.58 31.70 25.57
N PHE A 34 23.55 30.39 25.33
CA PHE A 34 22.32 29.59 25.36
C PHE A 34 22.08 28.84 26.68
N LYS A 35 23.05 28.88 27.62
CA LYS A 35 22.99 28.29 28.98
C LYS A 35 22.61 26.80 29.02
N GLU A 36 22.88 26.10 27.93
CA GLU A 36 22.62 24.68 27.72
C GLU A 36 23.80 24.15 26.87
N GLU A 37 24.26 22.92 27.10
CA GLU A 37 25.33 22.30 26.29
C GLU A 37 24.81 21.91 24.90
N VAL A 38 24.39 22.91 24.11
CA VAL A 38 23.70 22.68 22.84
C VAL A 38 24.65 22.20 21.75
N LEU A 39 25.91 22.62 21.79
CA LEU A 39 26.93 22.18 20.84
C LEU A 39 28.13 21.56 21.54
N SER A 40 28.40 20.29 21.22
CA SER A 40 29.65 19.67 21.60
C SER A 40 30.83 20.30 20.85
N HIS A 41 31.93 20.50 21.54
CA HIS A 41 33.19 21.02 20.98
C HIS A 41 33.62 20.28 19.69
N SER A 42 33.46 18.96 19.64
CA SER A 42 33.78 18.14 18.45
C SER A 42 32.93 18.52 17.22
N THR A 43 31.69 18.94 17.44
CA THR A 43 30.78 19.38 16.38
C THR A 43 31.26 20.70 15.78
N VAL A 44 31.67 21.65 16.61
CA VAL A 44 32.18 22.96 16.17
C VAL A 44 33.51 22.80 15.43
N VAL A 45 34.42 21.95 15.91
CA VAL A 45 35.68 21.63 15.21
C VAL A 45 35.40 21.06 13.81
N ARG A 46 34.45 20.11 13.69
CA ARG A 46 34.09 19.53 12.39
C ARG A 46 33.48 20.56 11.44
N LEU A 47 32.67 21.49 11.96
CA LEU A 47 32.13 22.60 11.17
C LEU A 47 33.24 23.54 10.68
N PHE A 48 34.21 23.89 11.54
CA PHE A 48 35.33 24.74 11.16
C PHE A 48 36.22 24.10 10.10
N GLN A 49 36.47 22.79 10.20
CA GLN A 49 37.18 22.04 9.14
C GLN A 49 36.42 22.10 7.81
N ARG A 50 35.09 21.94 7.85
CA ARG A 50 34.21 22.03 6.68
C ARG A 50 34.24 23.43 6.04
N PHE A 51 34.21 24.48 6.86
CA PHE A 51 34.34 25.87 6.38
C PHE A 51 35.72 26.16 5.80
N LYS A 52 36.79 25.61 6.38
CA LYS A 52 38.15 25.71 5.81
C LYS A 52 38.28 25.02 4.45
N SER A 53 37.53 23.95 4.22
CA SER A 53 37.45 23.30 2.90
C SER A 53 36.54 24.02 1.89
N GLY A 54 35.95 25.15 2.26
CA GLY A 54 35.09 25.95 1.38
C GLY A 54 33.62 25.51 1.31
N ASP A 55 33.21 24.51 2.09
CA ASP A 55 31.80 24.06 2.15
C ASP A 55 31.03 24.90 3.17
N ILE A 56 30.28 25.88 2.68
CA ILE A 56 29.44 26.81 3.46
C ILE A 56 28.00 26.32 3.65
N SER A 57 27.68 25.08 3.25
CA SER A 57 26.31 24.57 3.36
C SER A 57 25.93 24.37 4.83
N PHE A 58 24.86 25.07 5.24
CA PHE A 58 24.26 24.91 6.56
C PHE A 58 23.40 23.65 6.66
N GLU A 59 23.05 23.02 5.54
CA GLU A 59 22.31 21.77 5.51
C GLU A 59 23.24 20.56 5.71
N ASN A 60 22.64 19.47 6.19
CA ASN A 60 23.33 18.19 6.10
C ASN A 60 23.41 17.79 4.64
N HIS A 61 24.59 17.32 4.20
CA HIS A 61 24.63 16.57 2.96
C HIS A 61 23.63 15.42 3.05
N PRO A 62 22.94 15.09 1.93
CA PRO A 62 22.11 13.90 1.90
C PRO A 62 22.97 12.74 2.38
N SER A 63 22.59 12.12 3.48
CA SER A 63 23.29 10.94 3.96
C SER A 63 23.26 9.95 2.81
N SER A 64 24.42 9.44 2.40
CA SER A 64 24.47 8.22 1.60
C SER A 64 23.89 7.13 2.49
N GLY A 65 22.56 7.00 2.47
CA GLY A 65 21.88 5.93 3.16
C GLY A 65 22.41 4.59 2.66
N ARG A 66 21.93 3.51 3.27
CA ARG A 66 22.18 2.18 2.73
C ARG A 66 21.75 2.18 1.25
N PRO A 67 22.64 1.87 0.29
CA PRO A 67 22.24 1.79 -1.10
C PRO A 67 21.08 0.80 -1.21
N PRO A 68 20.04 1.10 -2.00
CA PRO A 68 18.96 0.16 -2.22
C PRO A 68 19.57 -1.14 -2.74
N ILE A 69 19.42 -2.20 -1.96
CA ILE A 69 19.89 -3.53 -2.36
C ILE A 69 18.95 -4.01 -3.46
N GLN A 70 19.51 -4.19 -4.65
CA GLN A 70 19.02 -4.93 -5.81
C GLN A 70 18.04 -4.28 -6.79
N ASN A 71 18.21 -4.74 -8.04
CA ASN A 71 17.46 -4.49 -9.26
C ASN A 71 15.95 -4.54 -9.05
N ASP A 72 15.33 -3.37 -8.99
CA ASP A 72 13.88 -3.23 -9.00
C ASP A 72 13.26 -3.90 -10.24
N ASP A 73 13.96 -3.88 -11.37
CA ASP A 73 13.54 -4.53 -12.63
C ASP A 73 13.25 -6.03 -12.46
N ALA A 74 14.12 -6.76 -11.75
CA ALA A 74 13.94 -8.20 -11.54
C ALA A 74 12.72 -8.52 -10.65
N LEU A 75 12.42 -7.62 -9.71
CA LEU A 75 11.25 -7.73 -8.85
C LEU A 75 9.97 -7.40 -9.61
N ILE A 76 9.98 -6.34 -10.43
CA ILE A 76 8.87 -5.95 -11.31
C ILE A 76 8.54 -7.10 -12.26
N ASP A 77 9.54 -7.63 -12.98
CA ASP A 77 9.39 -8.79 -13.86
C ASP A 77 8.77 -10.00 -13.16
N ALA A 78 9.17 -10.27 -11.92
CA ALA A 78 8.66 -11.40 -11.15
C ALA A 78 7.20 -11.20 -10.74
N VAL A 79 6.82 -9.97 -10.39
CA VAL A 79 5.44 -9.59 -10.04
C VAL A 79 4.53 -9.61 -11.26
N GLU A 80 4.98 -9.09 -12.41
CA GLU A 80 4.21 -9.10 -13.65
C GLU A 80 3.95 -10.53 -14.16
N LYS A 81 4.95 -11.41 -14.07
CA LYS A 81 4.81 -12.83 -14.44
C LYS A 81 3.85 -13.60 -13.53
N ASN A 82 3.80 -13.27 -12.24
CA ASN A 82 2.88 -13.90 -11.29
C ASN A 82 2.37 -12.90 -10.24
N PRO A 83 1.28 -12.17 -10.54
CA PRO A 83 0.74 -11.17 -9.61
C PRO A 83 0.24 -11.77 -8.30
N SER A 84 -0.10 -13.07 -8.25
CA SER A 84 -0.60 -13.72 -7.02
C SER A 84 0.52 -14.14 -6.05
N ALA A 85 1.80 -14.09 -6.49
CA ALA A 85 2.94 -14.61 -5.75
C ALA A 85 3.04 -14.09 -4.31
N THR A 86 3.50 -14.95 -3.39
CA THR A 86 3.77 -14.53 -2.02
C THR A 86 5.12 -13.82 -1.91
N THR A 87 5.30 -12.95 -0.91
CA THR A 87 6.61 -12.30 -0.68
C THR A 87 7.71 -13.32 -0.38
N ARG A 88 7.34 -14.50 0.15
CA ARG A 88 8.27 -15.62 0.38
C ARG A 88 8.71 -16.29 -0.91
N GLU A 89 7.79 -16.53 -1.85
CA GLU A 89 8.14 -17.05 -3.19
C GLU A 89 9.05 -16.08 -3.94
N LEU A 90 8.72 -14.78 -3.93
CA LEU A 90 9.54 -13.75 -4.56
C LEU A 90 10.93 -13.68 -3.92
N ALA A 91 11.02 -13.76 -2.59
CA ALA A 91 12.27 -13.81 -1.85
C ALA A 91 13.14 -15.01 -2.24
N MET A 92 12.55 -16.21 -2.31
CA MET A 92 13.26 -17.42 -2.73
C MET A 92 13.75 -17.32 -4.17
N LYS A 93 12.92 -16.78 -5.08
CA LYS A 93 13.25 -16.63 -6.50
C LYS A 93 14.38 -15.64 -6.75
N LEU A 94 14.43 -14.55 -5.97
CA LEU A 94 15.42 -13.48 -6.12
C LEU A 94 16.63 -13.63 -5.19
N GLY A 95 16.63 -14.63 -4.29
CA GLY A 95 17.70 -14.88 -3.33
C GLY A 95 17.83 -13.82 -2.25
N VAL A 96 16.73 -13.13 -1.90
CA VAL A 96 16.73 -11.97 -0.99
C VAL A 96 15.91 -12.27 0.26
N SER A 97 16.16 -11.55 1.35
CA SER A 97 15.29 -11.62 2.52
C SER A 97 13.86 -11.15 2.19
N GLN A 98 12.87 -11.83 2.75
CA GLN A 98 11.45 -11.48 2.59
C GLN A 98 11.12 -10.05 3.08
N SER A 99 11.86 -9.55 4.07
CA SER A 99 11.74 -8.17 4.55
C SER A 99 12.17 -7.14 3.50
N THR A 100 13.20 -7.45 2.70
CA THR A 100 13.70 -6.58 1.63
C THR A 100 12.68 -6.48 0.51
N ILE A 101 12.15 -7.63 0.05
CA ILE A 101 11.09 -7.68 -0.96
C ILE A 101 9.88 -6.84 -0.54
N THR A 102 9.45 -6.97 0.72
CA THR A 102 8.30 -6.21 1.22
C THR A 102 8.55 -4.70 1.20
N ARG A 103 9.75 -4.25 1.63
CA ARG A 103 10.13 -2.83 1.57
C ARG A 103 10.21 -2.31 0.14
N GLN A 104 10.80 -3.08 -0.77
CA GLN A 104 10.93 -2.70 -2.18
C GLN A 104 9.58 -2.59 -2.87
N LEU A 105 8.70 -3.59 -2.70
CA LEU A 105 7.34 -3.54 -3.26
C LEU A 105 6.59 -2.29 -2.79
N HIS A 106 6.69 -1.95 -1.51
CA HIS A 106 6.07 -0.74 -0.98
C HIS A 106 6.69 0.55 -1.54
N SER A 107 8.02 0.57 -1.70
CA SER A 107 8.76 1.69 -2.30
C SER A 107 8.39 1.92 -3.76
N LEU A 108 8.14 0.83 -4.50
CA LEU A 108 7.68 0.83 -5.89
C LEU A 108 6.18 1.11 -6.02
N GLY A 109 5.46 1.30 -4.90
CA GLY A 109 4.03 1.60 -4.91
C GLY A 109 3.12 0.39 -5.11
N TYR A 110 3.62 -0.84 -5.02
CA TYR A 110 2.78 -2.03 -5.07
C TYR A 110 2.06 -2.29 -3.75
N ARG A 111 0.82 -2.77 -3.85
CA ARG A 111 0.04 -3.30 -2.73
C ARG A 111 -0.62 -4.61 -3.10
N LYS A 112 -0.82 -5.49 -2.11
CA LYS A 112 -1.50 -6.77 -2.30
C LYS A 112 -3.00 -6.60 -2.08
N VAL A 113 -3.79 -6.63 -3.17
CA VAL A 113 -5.23 -6.39 -3.17
C VAL A 113 -5.98 -7.65 -3.56
N MET A 114 -7.13 -7.90 -2.93
CA MET A 114 -8.04 -8.94 -3.41
C MET A 114 -8.66 -8.56 -4.74
N SER A 115 -8.77 -9.51 -5.66
CA SER A 115 -9.53 -9.32 -6.87
C SER A 115 -11.01 -9.04 -6.58
N SER A 116 -11.61 -8.17 -7.38
CA SER A 116 -13.04 -7.90 -7.32
C SER A 116 -13.78 -8.96 -8.13
N TRP A 117 -14.69 -9.68 -7.48
CA TRP A 117 -15.57 -10.62 -8.18
C TRP A 117 -16.66 -9.88 -8.94
N ILE A 118 -16.92 -10.31 -10.17
CA ILE A 118 -18.00 -9.82 -11.01
C ILE A 118 -18.81 -11.03 -11.51
N PRO A 119 -20.16 -10.96 -11.53
CA PRO A 119 -20.98 -12.02 -12.11
C PRO A 119 -20.61 -12.30 -13.59
N PRO A 120 -20.59 -13.57 -14.02
CA PRO A 120 -20.40 -13.91 -15.42
C PRO A 120 -21.38 -13.15 -16.33
N GLY A 121 -20.92 -12.69 -17.49
CA GLY A 121 -21.76 -11.94 -18.44
C GLY A 121 -22.13 -10.50 -18.03
N SER A 122 -21.81 -10.05 -16.81
CA SER A 122 -22.07 -8.68 -16.33
C SER A 122 -21.39 -7.59 -17.19
N ASN A 123 -20.28 -7.92 -17.85
CA ASN A 123 -19.50 -6.97 -18.64
C ASN A 123 -19.86 -7.01 -20.15
N SER A 124 -20.91 -7.76 -20.55
CA SER A 124 -21.39 -7.71 -21.92
C SER A 124 -21.96 -6.33 -22.24
N SER A 125 -21.62 -5.77 -23.40
CA SER A 125 -22.09 -4.44 -23.84
C SER A 125 -23.62 -4.33 -23.79
N SER A 126 -24.33 -5.40 -24.19
CA SER A 126 -25.79 -5.44 -24.16
C SER A 126 -26.34 -5.39 -22.73
N HIS A 127 -25.77 -6.17 -21.80
CA HIS A 127 -26.16 -6.15 -20.39
C HIS A 127 -25.89 -4.78 -19.74
N LEU A 128 -24.76 -4.15 -20.07
CA LEU A 128 -24.43 -2.82 -19.57
C LEU A 128 -25.43 -1.77 -20.07
N ALA A 129 -25.76 -1.79 -21.36
CA ALA A 129 -26.74 -0.87 -21.94
C ALA A 129 -28.14 -1.04 -21.33
N SER A 130 -28.61 -2.29 -21.17
CA SER A 130 -29.89 -2.57 -20.53
C SER A 130 -29.93 -2.08 -19.08
N ARG A 131 -28.84 -2.30 -18.31
CA ARG A 131 -28.75 -1.82 -16.92
C ARG A 131 -28.78 -0.29 -16.85
N VAL A 132 -28.04 0.41 -17.71
CA VAL A 132 -28.05 1.88 -17.75
C VAL A 132 -29.44 2.40 -18.09
N SER A 133 -30.09 1.83 -19.10
CA SER A 133 -31.45 2.21 -19.51
C SER A 133 -32.48 2.03 -18.39
N VAL A 134 -32.48 0.86 -17.72
CA VAL A 134 -33.37 0.59 -16.58
C VAL A 134 -33.10 1.55 -15.43
N CYS A 135 -31.83 1.77 -15.05
CA CYS A 135 -31.46 2.71 -14.00
C CYS A 135 -31.91 4.13 -14.32
N GLN A 136 -31.71 4.61 -15.55
CA GLN A 136 -32.15 5.94 -15.98
C GLN A 136 -33.67 6.10 -15.89
N SER A 137 -34.42 5.08 -16.32
CA SER A 137 -35.89 5.07 -16.22
C SER A 137 -36.35 5.13 -14.76
N LEU A 138 -35.74 4.33 -13.87
CA LEU A 138 -36.06 4.32 -12.45
C LEU A 138 -35.70 5.64 -11.75
N LEU A 139 -34.56 6.24 -12.10
CA LEU A 139 -34.10 7.51 -11.53
C LEU A 139 -34.96 8.71 -11.97
N SER A 140 -35.56 8.66 -13.16
CA SER A 140 -36.34 9.77 -13.73
C SER A 140 -37.79 9.84 -13.21
N ARG A 141 -38.21 8.96 -12.31
CA ARG A 141 -39.58 8.92 -11.80
C ARG A 141 -39.84 10.03 -10.76
N PRO A 142 -40.93 10.81 -10.88
CA PRO A 142 -41.16 11.99 -10.04
C PRO A 142 -41.46 11.71 -8.55
N ASN A 143 -41.76 10.47 -8.14
CA ASN A 143 -42.03 10.09 -6.74
C ASN A 143 -41.16 8.91 -6.27
N ARG A 144 -39.83 9.02 -6.42
CA ARG A 144 -38.89 7.93 -6.08
C ARG A 144 -38.98 7.42 -4.63
N LYS A 145 -39.29 8.29 -3.66
CA LYS A 145 -39.31 7.93 -2.24
C LYS A 145 -40.51 7.03 -1.92
N ASP A 146 -41.65 7.33 -2.51
CA ASP A 146 -42.89 6.56 -2.34
C ASP A 146 -42.80 5.21 -3.04
N LEU A 147 -42.06 5.13 -4.15
CA LEU A 147 -41.78 3.85 -4.81
C LEU A 147 -40.93 2.94 -3.91
N ILE A 148 -39.88 3.47 -3.28
CA ILE A 148 -39.00 2.67 -2.42
C ILE A 148 -39.75 2.11 -1.21
N SER A 149 -40.70 2.85 -0.63
CA SER A 149 -41.51 2.36 0.50
C SER A 149 -42.52 1.27 0.11
N GLN A 150 -42.82 1.12 -1.18
CA GLN A 150 -43.76 0.13 -1.71
C GLN A 150 -43.09 -1.12 -2.28
N ILE A 151 -41.77 -1.11 -2.46
CA ILE A 151 -41.03 -2.25 -3.00
C ILE A 151 -40.84 -3.32 -1.91
N VAL A 152 -41.35 -4.52 -2.17
CA VAL A 152 -40.98 -5.74 -1.45
C VAL A 152 -40.02 -6.53 -2.32
N THR A 153 -38.81 -6.81 -1.81
CA THR A 153 -37.80 -7.62 -2.52
C THR A 153 -37.67 -9.00 -1.89
N GLY A 154 -37.63 -10.04 -2.71
CA GLY A 154 -37.23 -11.39 -2.31
C GLY A 154 -36.09 -11.87 -3.20
N SER A 155 -35.12 -12.58 -2.61
CA SER A 155 -34.05 -13.25 -3.36
C SER A 155 -33.71 -14.57 -2.70
N GLU A 156 -33.33 -15.57 -3.49
CA GLU A 156 -32.76 -16.81 -2.99
C GLU A 156 -31.25 -16.64 -2.80
N PHE A 157 -30.71 -17.15 -1.70
CA PHE A 157 -29.27 -17.24 -1.48
C PHE A 157 -28.89 -18.67 -1.13
N SER A 158 -27.85 -19.17 -1.78
CA SER A 158 -27.27 -20.48 -1.46
C SER A 158 -26.12 -20.31 -0.47
N ILE A 159 -26.15 -21.09 0.63
CA ILE A 159 -25.00 -21.20 1.55
C ILE A 159 -24.19 -22.42 1.13
N PHE A 160 -22.93 -22.19 0.76
CA PHE A 160 -22.01 -23.25 0.36
C PHE A 160 -21.18 -23.74 1.55
N TYR A 161 -20.92 -25.05 1.62
CA TYR A 161 -20.02 -25.64 2.62
C TYR A 161 -18.57 -25.16 2.46
N VAL A 162 -18.12 -25.01 1.21
CA VAL A 162 -16.82 -24.41 0.88
C VAL A 162 -17.05 -23.12 0.10
N ASN A 163 -16.51 -22.02 0.62
CA ASN A 163 -16.56 -20.72 -0.04
C ASN A 163 -15.15 -20.35 -0.53
N HIS A 164 -14.91 -20.45 -1.84
CA HIS A 164 -13.63 -20.08 -2.42
C HIS A 164 -13.43 -18.56 -2.36
N ILE A 165 -12.47 -18.14 -1.55
CA ILE A 165 -12.11 -16.73 -1.39
C ILE A 165 -11.23 -16.30 -2.57
N GLY A 166 -11.41 -15.05 -3.03
CA GLY A 166 -10.63 -14.48 -4.13
C GLY A 166 -9.13 -14.49 -3.86
N GLN A 167 -8.33 -14.61 -4.92
CA GLN A 167 -6.88 -14.53 -4.80
C GLN A 167 -6.44 -13.07 -4.60
N LYS A 168 -5.42 -12.88 -3.75
CA LYS A 168 -4.77 -11.59 -3.59
C LYS A 168 -3.67 -11.42 -4.63
N LYS A 169 -3.74 -10.34 -5.40
CA LYS A 169 -2.77 -9.97 -6.42
C LYS A 169 -2.04 -8.69 -6.06
N TRP A 170 -0.77 -8.59 -6.44
CA TRP A 170 -0.02 -7.34 -6.44
C TRP A 170 -0.57 -6.42 -7.53
N ASN A 171 -0.94 -5.21 -7.14
CA ASN A 171 -1.37 -4.16 -8.07
C ASN A 171 -0.63 -2.87 -7.72
N SER A 172 -0.43 -2.02 -8.72
CA SER A 172 0.07 -0.66 -8.50
C SER A 172 -0.91 0.13 -7.62
N ARG A 173 -0.40 1.13 -6.88
CA ARG A 173 -1.18 1.93 -5.93
C ARG A 173 -2.40 2.61 -6.57
N GLU A 174 -2.29 3.02 -7.82
CA GLU A 174 -3.34 3.78 -8.51
C GLU A 174 -4.32 2.87 -9.25
N GLU A 175 -3.98 1.61 -9.46
CA GLU A 175 -4.81 0.71 -10.23
C GLU A 175 -5.99 0.17 -9.40
N PRO A 176 -7.19 0.08 -10.02
CA PRO A 176 -8.32 -0.57 -9.41
C PRO A 176 -8.03 -2.07 -9.23
N PRO A 177 -8.72 -2.74 -8.28
CA PRO A 177 -8.56 -4.18 -8.11
C PRO A 177 -8.85 -4.92 -9.42
N THR A 178 -8.01 -5.92 -9.73
CA THR A 178 -8.23 -6.77 -10.90
C THR A 178 -9.60 -7.42 -10.81
N LYS A 179 -10.39 -7.30 -11.89
CA LYS A 179 -11.71 -7.94 -11.99
C LYS A 179 -11.53 -9.42 -12.32
N GLN A 180 -12.22 -10.28 -11.60
CA GLN A 180 -12.29 -11.72 -11.90
C GLN A 180 -13.75 -12.15 -12.00
N SER A 181 -14.08 -12.95 -13.01
CA SER A 181 -15.41 -13.57 -13.09
C SER A 181 -15.54 -14.55 -11.95
N LYS A 182 -16.63 -14.43 -11.17
CA LYS A 182 -16.92 -15.42 -10.14
C LYS A 182 -17.07 -16.78 -10.82
N GLN A 183 -16.23 -17.74 -10.45
CA GLN A 183 -16.43 -19.12 -10.87
C GLN A 183 -17.78 -19.56 -10.31
N GLU A 184 -18.64 -20.04 -11.20
CA GLU A 184 -19.85 -20.72 -10.76
C GLU A 184 -19.40 -21.97 -10.00
N CYS A 185 -19.70 -22.01 -8.71
CA CYS A 185 -19.65 -23.26 -7.96
C CYS A 185 -20.78 -24.12 -8.50
N SER A 186 -20.52 -24.87 -9.57
CA SER A 186 -21.39 -25.96 -9.94
C SER A 186 -21.38 -26.94 -8.76
N CYS A 187 -22.55 -27.42 -8.37
CA CYS A 187 -22.60 -28.71 -7.69
C CYS A 187 -22.05 -29.72 -8.70
N GLY A 188 -20.73 -29.95 -8.66
CA GLY A 188 -20.03 -30.80 -9.61
C GLY A 188 -20.60 -32.22 -9.54
N LYS A 189 -21.34 -32.62 -10.56
CA LYS A 189 -21.64 -34.04 -10.81
C LYS A 189 -20.41 -34.66 -11.44
N GLU A 190 -19.42 -35.02 -10.64
CA GLU A 190 -18.36 -35.95 -11.07
C GLU A 190 -18.70 -37.34 -10.56
N TYR A 191 -19.25 -38.14 -11.48
CA TYR A 191 -19.49 -39.56 -11.32
C TYR A 191 -18.19 -40.30 -11.63
N SER A 192 -17.47 -40.74 -10.59
CA SER A 192 -16.43 -41.74 -10.74
C SER A 192 -16.98 -43.09 -10.26
N ARG A 193 -17.02 -44.06 -11.16
CA ARG A 193 -17.45 -45.44 -10.87
C ARG A 193 -16.34 -46.16 -10.09
N GLU A 194 -16.18 -45.87 -8.81
CA GLU A 194 -15.64 -46.83 -7.84
C GLU A 194 -15.63 -46.21 -6.43
N ASN A 195 -16.27 -46.93 -5.52
CA ASN A 195 -16.32 -46.77 -4.07
C ASN A 195 -17.31 -45.74 -3.49
N GLN A 196 -18.06 -46.28 -2.53
CA GLN A 196 -19.23 -45.72 -1.89
C GLN A 196 -18.96 -44.35 -1.24
N ILE A 197 -19.79 -43.35 -1.55
CA ILE A 197 -19.89 -42.12 -0.78
C ILE A 197 -21.38 -41.92 -0.46
N THR A 198 -21.68 -41.94 0.84
CA THR A 198 -22.97 -41.56 1.41
C THR A 198 -23.24 -40.09 1.15
N TRP A 199 -24.42 -39.81 0.61
CA TRP A 199 -24.95 -38.48 0.31
C TRP A 199 -25.19 -37.67 1.59
N MET A 200 -24.81 -36.39 1.61
CA MET A 200 -25.54 -35.37 2.37
C MET A 200 -26.08 -34.37 1.35
N GLY A 201 -27.38 -34.43 1.10
CA GLY A 201 -28.06 -33.54 0.16
C GLY A 201 -27.96 -32.08 0.60
N CYS A 202 -27.87 -31.17 -0.38
CA CYS A 202 -28.15 -29.75 -0.16
C CYS A 202 -29.49 -29.62 0.56
N SER A 203 -29.46 -29.23 1.82
CA SER A 203 -30.66 -28.87 2.55
C SER A 203 -31.06 -27.47 2.11
N SER A 204 -32.00 -27.38 1.17
CA SER A 204 -32.70 -26.12 0.89
C SER A 204 -33.52 -25.75 2.12
N ILE A 205 -33.10 -24.71 2.84
CA ILE A 205 -33.90 -24.13 3.92
C ILE A 205 -34.82 -23.10 3.27
N SER A 206 -36.07 -23.48 3.04
CA SER A 206 -37.12 -22.57 2.60
C SER A 206 -37.70 -21.86 3.83
N PHE A 207 -37.48 -20.55 3.94
CA PHE A 207 -38.20 -19.72 4.91
C PHE A 207 -39.49 -19.21 4.25
N SER A 208 -40.63 -19.77 4.66
CA SER A 208 -41.94 -19.19 4.38
C SER A 208 -42.23 -18.12 5.44
N PHE A 209 -42.29 -16.86 5.03
CA PHE A 209 -42.87 -15.81 5.87
C PHE A 209 -44.41 -15.87 5.71
N SER A 210 -45.11 -16.03 6.83
CA SER A 210 -46.58 -15.95 6.93
C SER A 210 -47.07 -14.51 6.98
#